data_AF-A0A4W3K1T3-F1
#
_entry.id   AF-A0A4W3K1T3-F1
#
_cell.length_a   1.000
_cell.length_b   1.000
_cell.length_c   1.000
_cell.angle_alpha   90.00
_cell.angle_beta   90.00
_cell.angle_gamma   90.00
#
_symmetry.space_group_name_H-M   'P 1'
#
loop_
_entity.id
_entity.type
_entity.pdbx_description
1 polymer ?
#
loop_
_entity_poly.entity_id
_entity_poly.type
_entity_poly.pdbx_seq_one_letter_code
_entity_poly.pdbx_strand_id
1 'polypeptide(L)'
;MPTVVLLDVSLSMTRPVSMEGSEEYQRKHLAAHGLSMLFEHMATNYKLEFTALVAFSSLWELMVPFTRDYNTLQEALSTVDDYDKTCLESALVGISNIVQEEWGVCIPCQLQTTDTLDILERMIDVNNGEGQIFTIDGPLCLKNVQSMFGKLIDQAYTPFHAVLKCGHLVSDMQMFPRPEPVTIDEELEPVPKSINTELDILGFIKIADISSPPVLSRHLVLPIAFNKEGDDLGTGIPEETEDENSASQIAGKMPSFCVLLHGSLKVEGMVAIVQLGPDWYGMLYSQADSKKKSNLMMSLFEPGPEPLPWLGRISQLGPILDAAENPYGEDDSKSPFPLQPRTKRSYAQNVTVWIKPSGLQTDVQKILRNARKLPEKTQTFYKELNRLRKAALAFGFLDLLKGVADMLDRECTLLPETAHPDAAFQLSHAAQQLKLASTGNSEYAAYEHNITPLQTDFSGSSADRI
;
A
#
# COMPACT_ATOMS: atom_id res chain seq x y z
N MET A 1 -9.79 -4.21 10.11
CA MET A 1 -11.25 -4.29 10.25
C MET A 1 -11.53 -3.94 11.69
N PRO A 2 -12.37 -2.94 11.95
CA PRO A 2 -13.00 -2.77 13.24
C PRO A 2 -14.47 -3.18 13.17
N THR A 3 -15.06 -3.41 14.32
CA THR A 3 -16.46 -3.78 14.47
C THR A 3 -17.24 -2.63 15.09
N VAL A 4 -18.40 -2.27 14.55
CA VAL A 4 -19.31 -1.32 15.17
C VAL A 4 -20.62 -2.03 15.48
N VAL A 5 -20.87 -2.25 16.77
CA VAL A 5 -22.14 -2.80 17.23
C VAL A 5 -23.15 -1.68 17.31
N LEU A 6 -24.24 -1.81 16.56
CA LEU A 6 -25.38 -0.90 16.61
C LEU A 6 -26.55 -1.60 17.33
N LEU A 7 -26.87 -1.13 18.53
CA LEU A 7 -27.88 -1.72 19.40
C LEU A 7 -29.16 -0.87 19.41
N ASP A 8 -30.30 -1.48 19.06
CA ASP A 8 -31.62 -0.85 19.17
C ASP A 8 -32.06 -0.81 20.64
N VAL A 9 -32.39 0.39 21.12
CA VAL A 9 -32.80 0.66 22.50
C VAL A 9 -34.19 1.29 22.58
N SER A 10 -34.99 1.15 21.51
CA SER A 10 -36.36 1.66 21.43
C SER A 10 -37.35 0.89 22.31
N LEU A 11 -38.52 1.48 22.54
CA LEU A 11 -39.60 0.87 23.35
C LEU A 11 -40.01 -0.50 22.82
N SER A 12 -39.82 -0.76 21.52
CA SER A 12 -40.14 -2.05 20.90
C SER A 12 -39.30 -3.22 21.45
N MET A 13 -38.10 -2.93 21.96
CA MET A 13 -37.16 -3.91 22.51
C MET A 13 -37.52 -4.32 23.95
N THR A 14 -38.43 -3.59 24.61
CA THR A 14 -38.95 -3.93 25.95
C THR A 14 -40.06 -4.99 25.91
N ARG A 15 -40.52 -5.39 24.71
CA ARG A 15 -41.56 -6.41 24.55
C ARG A 15 -41.08 -7.76 25.11
N PRO A 16 -41.98 -8.54 25.73
CA PRO A 16 -41.65 -9.90 26.17
C PRO A 16 -41.36 -10.79 24.96
N VAL A 17 -40.42 -11.71 25.16
CA VAL A 17 -39.98 -12.67 24.15
C VAL A 17 -41.05 -13.72 23.85
N SER A 18 -41.71 -14.21 24.90
CA SER A 18 -42.80 -15.18 24.81
C SER A 18 -44.04 -14.63 25.51
N MET A 19 -45.15 -14.58 24.79
CA MET A 19 -46.47 -14.25 25.37
C MET A 19 -47.01 -15.38 26.26
N GLU A 20 -46.46 -16.59 26.13
CA GLU A 20 -46.92 -17.81 26.81
C GLU A 20 -46.15 -18.10 28.11
N GLY A 21 -45.23 -17.22 28.53
CA GLY A 21 -44.58 -17.28 29.85
C GLY A 21 -43.43 -18.30 29.97
N SER A 22 -42.87 -18.77 28.85
CA SER A 22 -41.78 -19.76 28.87
C SER A 22 -40.42 -19.20 29.32
N GLU A 23 -40.18 -17.88 29.15
CA GLU A 23 -38.95 -17.18 29.57
C GLU A 23 -39.29 -15.74 30.03
N GLU A 24 -38.72 -15.28 31.15
CA GLU A 24 -38.91 -13.90 31.69
C GLU A 24 -38.06 -12.84 30.98
N TYR A 25 -37.64 -13.09 29.73
CA TYR A 25 -36.81 -12.17 28.97
C TYR A 25 -37.65 -11.20 28.11
N GLN A 26 -37.14 -9.97 28.02
CA GLN A 26 -37.53 -9.01 26.98
C GLN A 26 -36.53 -9.10 25.81
N ARG A 27 -36.90 -8.59 24.63
CA ARG A 27 -36.03 -8.65 23.44
C ARG A 27 -34.65 -8.03 23.68
N LYS A 28 -34.57 -6.92 24.41
CA LYS A 28 -33.30 -6.28 24.79
C LYS A 28 -32.38 -7.20 25.59
N HIS A 29 -32.93 -8.03 26.47
CA HIS A 29 -32.16 -8.97 27.28
C HIS A 29 -31.53 -10.06 26.41
N LEU A 30 -32.27 -10.56 25.42
CA LEU A 30 -31.73 -11.52 24.46
C LEU A 30 -30.64 -10.90 23.56
N ALA A 31 -30.84 -9.67 23.09
CA ALA A 31 -29.83 -8.94 22.34
C ALA A 31 -28.54 -8.75 23.15
N ALA A 32 -28.67 -8.35 24.42
CA ALA A 32 -27.54 -8.24 25.34
C ALA A 32 -26.84 -9.59 25.54
N HIS A 33 -27.56 -10.68 25.77
CA HIS A 33 -26.96 -12.01 25.89
C HIS A 33 -26.22 -12.47 24.63
N GLY A 34 -26.77 -12.19 23.44
CA GLY A 34 -26.10 -12.48 22.17
C GLY A 34 -24.81 -11.68 21.99
N LEU A 35 -24.84 -10.38 22.32
CA LEU A 35 -23.67 -9.51 22.28
C LEU A 35 -22.63 -9.88 23.34
N SER A 36 -23.04 -10.31 24.53
CA SER A 36 -22.13 -10.86 25.54
C SER A 36 -21.38 -12.07 25.00
N MET A 37 -22.08 -13.02 24.37
CA MET A 37 -21.45 -14.18 23.72
C MET A 37 -20.43 -13.76 22.64
N LEU A 38 -20.77 -12.77 21.81
CA LEU A 38 -19.86 -12.21 20.80
C LEU A 38 -18.62 -11.59 21.45
N PHE A 39 -18.80 -10.75 22.47
CA PHE A 39 -17.70 -10.07 23.17
C PHE A 39 -16.81 -11.05 23.93
N GLU A 40 -17.37 -12.10 24.55
CA GLU A 40 -16.59 -13.19 25.16
C GLU A 40 -15.73 -13.91 24.12
N HIS A 41 -16.31 -14.23 22.95
CA HIS A 41 -15.55 -14.85 21.86
C HIS A 41 -14.43 -13.94 21.37
N MET A 42 -14.70 -12.65 21.15
CA MET A 42 -13.69 -11.69 20.68
C MET A 42 -12.60 -11.46 21.73
N ALA A 43 -12.95 -11.40 23.02
CA ALA A 43 -12.01 -11.28 24.12
C ALA A 43 -11.03 -12.46 24.23
N THR A 44 -11.41 -13.64 23.74
CA THR A 44 -10.58 -14.85 23.79
C THR A 44 -9.86 -15.12 22.46
N ASN A 45 -10.57 -15.04 21.34
CA ASN A 45 -10.12 -15.52 20.04
C ASN A 45 -9.74 -14.40 19.05
N TYR A 46 -10.21 -13.17 19.30
CA TYR A 46 -10.09 -12.04 18.37
C TYR A 46 -9.64 -10.73 19.06
N LYS A 47 -8.73 -10.87 20.05
CA LYS A 47 -8.29 -9.84 21.01
C LYS A 47 -7.83 -8.50 20.41
N LEU A 48 -7.40 -8.50 19.16
CA LEU A 48 -6.81 -7.35 18.49
C LEU A 48 -7.83 -6.50 17.70
N GLU A 49 -9.06 -7.00 17.56
CA GLU A 49 -10.16 -6.31 16.89
C GLU A 49 -10.61 -5.13 17.76
N PHE A 50 -10.77 -3.97 17.11
CA PHE A 50 -11.35 -2.80 17.76
C PHE A 50 -12.86 -2.84 17.60
N THR A 51 -13.57 -2.75 18.71
CA THR A 51 -15.03 -2.77 18.72
C THR A 51 -15.56 -1.50 19.36
N ALA A 52 -16.56 -0.89 18.73
CA ALA A 52 -17.32 0.23 19.28
C ALA A 52 -18.77 -0.19 19.52
N LEU A 53 -19.45 0.44 20.48
CA LEU A 53 -20.86 0.23 20.77
C LEU A 53 -21.64 1.54 20.61
N VAL A 54 -22.61 1.52 19.71
CA VAL A 54 -23.54 2.63 19.44
C VAL A 54 -24.94 2.18 19.82
N ALA A 55 -25.63 2.94 20.66
CA ALA A 55 -27.04 2.73 20.97
C ALA A 55 -27.89 3.70 20.13
N PHE A 56 -29.03 3.24 19.62
CA PHE A 56 -29.94 4.12 18.86
C PHE A 56 -31.42 3.92 19.20
N SER A 57 -32.13 5.06 19.23
CA SER A 57 -33.58 5.19 19.23
C SER A 57 -33.90 6.39 18.32
N SER A 58 -34.48 7.48 18.84
CA SER A 58 -34.81 8.67 18.04
C SER A 58 -33.57 9.51 17.72
N LEU A 59 -32.60 9.41 18.62
CA LEU A 59 -31.22 9.86 18.50
C LEU A 59 -30.31 8.63 18.61
N TRP A 60 -29.03 8.82 18.29
CA TRP A 60 -28.00 7.81 18.51
C TRP A 60 -26.93 8.38 19.44
N GLU A 61 -26.28 7.48 20.18
CA GLU A 61 -25.19 7.82 21.09
C GLU A 61 -24.06 6.79 20.96
N LEU A 62 -22.82 7.27 20.91
CA LEU A 62 -21.64 6.43 21.01
C LEU A 62 -21.41 6.08 22.49
N MET A 63 -21.93 4.92 22.91
CA MET A 63 -21.81 4.43 24.29
C MET A 63 -20.37 4.09 24.65
N VAL A 64 -19.68 3.40 23.73
CA VAL A 64 -18.28 3.00 23.91
C VAL A 64 -17.52 3.27 22.61
N PRO A 65 -16.49 4.14 22.62
CA PRO A 65 -15.63 4.36 21.45
C PRO A 65 -14.82 3.08 21.12
N PHE A 66 -14.16 3.06 19.96
CA PHE A 66 -13.37 1.90 19.53
C PHE A 66 -12.36 1.48 20.61
N THR A 67 -12.53 0.25 21.10
CA THR A 67 -11.69 -0.30 22.16
C THR A 67 -11.40 -1.78 21.92
N ARG A 68 -10.36 -2.29 22.58
CA ARG A 68 -10.08 -3.73 22.72
C ARG A 68 -10.47 -4.26 24.10
N ASP A 69 -10.96 -3.38 24.97
CA ASP A 69 -11.40 -3.74 26.31
C ASP A 69 -12.85 -4.23 26.27
N TYR A 70 -13.01 -5.53 26.03
CA TYR A 70 -14.32 -6.16 25.95
C TYR A 70 -15.08 -6.17 27.27
N ASN A 71 -14.42 -5.95 28.42
CA ASN A 71 -15.11 -5.83 29.70
C ASN A 71 -15.93 -4.54 29.74
N THR A 72 -15.36 -3.42 29.25
CA THR A 72 -16.11 -2.14 29.19
C THR A 72 -17.29 -2.20 28.23
N LEU A 73 -17.16 -2.93 27.11
CA LEU A 73 -18.26 -3.21 26.19
C LEU A 73 -19.37 -4.05 26.84
N GLN A 74 -19.00 -5.08 27.62
CA GLN A 74 -19.96 -5.89 28.36
C GLN A 74 -20.67 -5.12 29.48
N GLU A 75 -19.93 -4.32 30.25
CA GLU A 75 -20.49 -3.45 31.29
C GLU A 75 -21.49 -2.47 30.69
N ALA A 76 -21.18 -1.88 29.53
CA ALA A 76 -22.06 -0.94 28.84
C ALA A 76 -23.40 -1.56 28.41
N LEU A 77 -23.45 -2.87 28.11
CA LEU A 77 -24.71 -3.56 27.81
C LEU A 77 -25.66 -3.61 29.01
N SER A 78 -25.12 -3.60 30.23
CA SER A 78 -25.93 -3.65 31.45
C SER A 78 -26.53 -2.29 31.86
N THR A 79 -25.97 -1.20 31.33
CA THR A 79 -26.37 0.18 31.65
C THR A 79 -27.27 0.82 30.59
N VAL A 80 -27.77 0.03 29.64
CA VAL A 80 -28.57 0.55 28.53
C VAL A 80 -29.99 0.90 28.99
N ASP A 81 -30.33 2.18 28.87
CA ASP A 81 -31.66 2.72 29.15
C ASP A 81 -32.67 2.42 28.03
N ASP A 82 -33.96 2.47 28.37
CA ASP A 82 -35.05 2.31 27.41
C ASP A 82 -35.50 3.67 26.85
N TYR A 83 -35.54 3.79 25.51
CA TYR A 83 -35.90 5.02 24.80
C TYR A 83 -37.09 4.82 23.88
N ASP A 84 -37.46 5.86 23.12
CA ASP A 84 -38.73 6.01 22.41
C ASP A 84 -38.89 5.22 21.08
N LYS A 85 -38.46 5.82 19.95
CA LYS A 85 -38.76 5.38 18.58
C LYS A 85 -37.48 5.17 17.78
N THR A 86 -37.42 4.19 16.89
CA THR A 86 -36.24 3.92 16.06
C THR A 86 -36.01 4.97 14.95
N CYS A 87 -34.78 5.45 14.80
CA CYS A 87 -34.31 6.31 13.71
C CYS A 87 -32.98 5.79 13.15
N LEU A 88 -33.06 4.73 12.34
CA LEU A 88 -31.88 3.99 11.87
C LEU A 88 -30.97 4.82 10.94
N GLU A 89 -31.54 5.62 10.04
CA GLU A 89 -30.76 6.41 9.07
C GLU A 89 -29.80 7.39 9.77
N SER A 90 -30.27 8.08 10.81
CA SER A 90 -29.44 9.00 11.60
C SER A 90 -28.28 8.28 12.27
N ALA A 91 -28.53 7.07 12.79
CA ALA A 91 -27.50 6.23 13.40
C ALA A 91 -26.46 5.76 12.38
N LEU A 92 -26.88 5.35 11.17
CA LEU A 92 -25.96 4.93 10.10
C LEU A 92 -25.06 6.08 9.63
N VAL A 93 -25.60 7.29 9.51
CA VAL A 93 -24.80 8.49 9.23
C VAL A 93 -23.79 8.74 10.35
N GLY A 94 -24.20 8.55 11.61
CA GLY A 94 -23.31 8.60 12.77
C GLY A 94 -22.16 7.60 12.69
N ILE A 95 -22.46 6.33 12.39
CA ILE A 95 -21.45 5.28 12.22
C ILE A 95 -20.48 5.62 11.10
N SER A 96 -20.98 6.09 9.95
CA SER A 96 -20.10 6.50 8.84
C SER A 96 -19.10 7.57 9.28
N ASN A 97 -19.53 8.54 10.10
CA ASN A 97 -18.63 9.58 10.60
C ASN A 97 -17.59 9.01 11.58
N ILE A 98 -18.01 8.17 12.54
CA ILE A 98 -17.13 7.57 13.55
C ILE A 98 -16.07 6.68 12.89
N VAL A 99 -16.47 5.87 11.90
CA VAL A 99 -15.55 5.00 11.15
C VAL A 99 -14.58 5.85 10.33
N GLN A 100 -15.07 6.86 9.60
CA GLN A 100 -14.21 7.71 8.77
C GLN A 100 -13.21 8.53 9.59
N GLU A 101 -13.61 9.00 10.78
CA GLU A 101 -12.78 9.80 11.67
C GLU A 101 -11.61 8.99 12.25
N GLU A 102 -11.85 7.74 12.63
CA GLU A 102 -10.85 6.88 13.29
C GLU A 102 -10.03 6.03 12.31
N TRP A 103 -10.67 5.53 11.25
CA TRP A 103 -10.12 4.49 10.38
C TRP A 103 -10.01 4.90 8.89
N GLY A 104 -10.63 6.01 8.49
CA GLY A 104 -10.71 6.45 7.10
C GLY A 104 -11.68 5.62 6.25
N VAL A 105 -11.56 5.69 4.92
CA VAL A 105 -12.56 5.16 3.95
C VAL A 105 -12.29 3.70 3.54
N CYS A 106 -11.18 3.10 3.97
CA CYS A 106 -10.67 1.83 3.41
C CYS A 106 -10.75 0.63 4.36
N ILE A 107 -11.61 0.64 5.37
CA ILE A 107 -11.73 -0.51 6.28
C ILE A 107 -13.15 -1.09 6.27
N PRO A 108 -13.32 -2.39 5.94
CA PRO A 108 -14.61 -3.03 6.00
C PRO A 108 -15.06 -3.11 7.46
N CYS A 109 -16.30 -2.66 7.69
CA CYS A 109 -16.96 -2.58 8.98
C CYS A 109 -18.25 -3.40 8.93
N GLN A 110 -18.50 -4.21 9.95
CA GLN A 110 -19.70 -5.04 10.03
C GLN A 110 -20.77 -4.34 10.88
N LEU A 111 -22.00 -4.34 10.38
CA LEU A 111 -23.18 -3.72 11.00
C LEU A 111 -24.18 -4.79 11.45
N GLN A 112 -24.76 -4.63 12.63
CA GLN A 112 -25.89 -5.42 13.11
C GLN A 112 -27.10 -4.51 13.35
N THR A 113 -28.28 -4.92 12.92
CA THR A 113 -29.53 -4.12 13.07
C THR A 113 -30.74 -5.04 13.26
N THR A 114 -31.79 -4.53 13.90
CA THR A 114 -33.05 -5.25 14.18
C THR A 114 -34.30 -4.54 13.63
N ASP A 115 -35.29 -5.37 13.30
CA ASP A 115 -36.71 -5.11 13.06
C ASP A 115 -37.12 -4.24 11.85
N THR A 116 -36.89 -4.77 10.64
CA THR A 116 -37.84 -4.82 9.48
C THR A 116 -37.17 -5.51 8.28
N LEU A 117 -37.45 -6.80 8.05
CA LEU A 117 -36.74 -7.64 7.07
C LEU A 117 -36.61 -7.00 5.68
N ASP A 118 -37.70 -6.48 5.11
CA ASP A 118 -37.69 -5.86 3.77
C ASP A 118 -36.80 -4.61 3.68
N ILE A 119 -36.68 -3.85 4.77
CA ILE A 119 -35.83 -2.65 4.83
C ILE A 119 -34.37 -3.08 5.00
N LEU A 120 -34.12 -4.11 5.81
CA LEU A 120 -32.80 -4.69 6.04
C LEU A 120 -32.22 -5.32 4.76
N GLU A 121 -33.04 -6.04 3.98
CA GLU A 121 -32.64 -6.60 2.68
C GLU A 121 -32.24 -5.49 1.71
N ARG A 122 -33.07 -4.44 1.62
CA ARG A 122 -32.77 -3.28 0.78
C ARG A 122 -31.51 -2.52 1.22
N MET A 123 -31.18 -2.54 2.51
CA MET A 123 -29.92 -1.95 3.00
C MET A 123 -28.70 -2.74 2.54
N ILE A 124 -28.78 -4.07 2.51
CA ILE A 124 -27.72 -4.92 1.95
C ILE A 124 -27.57 -4.66 0.44
N ASP A 125 -28.67 -4.52 -0.29
CA ASP A 125 -28.64 -4.18 -1.71
C ASP A 125 -27.94 -2.84 -1.98
N VAL A 126 -28.21 -1.83 -1.13
CA VAL A 126 -27.54 -0.52 -1.20
C VAL A 126 -26.05 -0.62 -0.84
N ASN A 127 -25.66 -1.62 -0.05
CA ASN A 127 -24.26 -1.94 0.26
C ASN A 127 -23.63 -2.89 -0.78
N ASN A 128 -24.13 -2.91 -2.03
CA ASN A 128 -23.65 -3.77 -3.11
C ASN A 128 -23.73 -5.28 -2.82
N GLY A 129 -24.63 -5.70 -1.92
CA GLY A 129 -24.74 -7.10 -1.50
C GLY A 129 -23.75 -7.50 -0.40
N GLU A 130 -22.91 -6.58 0.08
CA GLU A 130 -21.96 -6.83 1.17
C GLU A 130 -22.70 -6.80 2.52
N GLY A 131 -23.00 -7.97 3.07
CA GLY A 131 -23.66 -8.12 4.37
C GLY A 131 -24.59 -9.32 4.43
N GLN A 132 -25.01 -9.71 5.62
CA GLN A 132 -25.95 -10.81 5.81
C GLN A 132 -26.92 -10.54 6.94
N ILE A 133 -28.19 -10.88 6.71
CA ILE A 133 -29.23 -10.88 7.74
C ILE A 133 -29.23 -12.23 8.44
N PHE A 134 -29.24 -12.20 9.76
CA PHE A 134 -29.42 -13.38 10.59
C PHE A 134 -30.83 -13.37 11.19
N THR A 135 -31.62 -14.38 10.85
CA THR A 135 -32.95 -14.61 11.39
C THR A 135 -32.98 -15.89 12.23
N ILE A 136 -33.98 -15.97 13.13
CA ILE A 136 -34.22 -17.16 13.94
C ILE A 136 -35.33 -17.98 13.31
N ASP A 137 -34.99 -19.18 12.87
CA ASP A 137 -35.96 -20.19 12.44
C ASP A 137 -36.53 -20.91 13.67
N GLY A 138 -37.64 -20.42 14.20
CA GLY A 138 -38.35 -21.03 15.33
C GLY A 138 -38.76 -20.03 16.42
N PRO A 139 -39.06 -20.50 17.65
CA PRO A 139 -39.43 -19.61 18.74
C PRO A 139 -38.25 -18.71 19.12
N LEU A 140 -38.53 -17.44 19.40
CA LEU A 140 -37.55 -16.53 19.97
C LEU A 140 -37.24 -17.00 21.41
N CYS A 141 -36.01 -17.41 21.66
CA CYS A 141 -35.53 -17.85 22.97
C CYS A 141 -34.01 -17.71 23.04
N LEU A 142 -33.45 -17.77 24.25
CA LEU A 142 -32.01 -17.61 24.47
C LEU A 142 -31.17 -18.59 23.64
N LYS A 143 -31.57 -19.87 23.60
CA LYS A 143 -30.86 -20.92 22.85
C LYS A 143 -30.72 -20.59 21.36
N ASN A 144 -31.80 -20.10 20.75
CA ASN A 144 -31.81 -19.81 19.32
C ASN A 144 -31.02 -18.54 18.99
N VAL A 145 -31.04 -17.54 19.89
CA VAL A 145 -30.19 -16.35 19.77
C VAL A 145 -28.71 -16.72 19.89
N GLN A 146 -28.34 -17.56 20.85
CA GLN A 146 -26.96 -18.06 20.97
C GLN A 146 -26.52 -18.80 19.70
N SER A 147 -27.39 -19.65 19.13
CA SER A 147 -27.09 -20.32 17.86
C SER A 147 -26.93 -19.33 16.69
N MET A 148 -27.74 -18.27 16.65
CA MET A 148 -27.64 -17.21 15.64
C MET A 148 -26.31 -16.45 15.73
N PHE A 149 -25.92 -16.03 16.93
CA PHE A 149 -24.61 -15.38 17.16
C PHE A 149 -23.44 -16.33 16.94
N GLY A 150 -23.59 -17.63 17.22
CA GLY A 150 -22.62 -18.65 16.84
C GLY A 150 -22.36 -18.69 15.32
N LYS A 151 -23.42 -18.68 14.51
CA LYS A 151 -23.30 -18.63 13.04
C LYS A 151 -22.58 -17.36 12.57
N LEU A 152 -22.87 -16.22 13.18
CA LEU A 152 -22.16 -14.96 12.89
C LEU A 152 -20.67 -15.09 13.24
N ILE A 153 -20.35 -15.60 14.43
CA ILE A 153 -18.98 -15.80 14.89
C ILE A 153 -18.21 -16.67 13.88
N ASP A 154 -18.78 -17.81 13.49
CA ASP A 154 -18.16 -18.74 12.56
C ASP A 154 -17.88 -18.09 11.19
N GLN A 155 -18.77 -17.21 10.75
CA GLN A 155 -18.67 -16.56 9.45
C GLN A 155 -17.71 -15.36 9.43
N ALA A 156 -17.76 -14.51 10.46
CA ALA A 156 -17.11 -13.20 10.45
C ALA A 156 -15.87 -13.12 11.36
N TYR A 157 -15.84 -13.89 12.45
CA TYR A 157 -14.87 -13.75 13.54
C TYR A 157 -14.05 -15.03 13.77
N THR A 158 -13.94 -15.85 12.72
CA THR A 158 -13.05 -17.03 12.71
C THR A 158 -11.62 -16.60 12.37
N PRO A 159 -10.65 -16.81 13.28
CA PRO A 159 -9.26 -16.45 13.06
C PRO A 159 -8.67 -17.20 11.87
N PHE A 160 -7.79 -16.53 11.12
CA PHE A 160 -7.08 -17.16 10.01
C PHE A 160 -5.79 -17.80 10.52
N HIS A 161 -5.74 -19.13 10.48
CA HIS A 161 -4.56 -19.91 10.82
C HIS A 161 -3.81 -20.35 9.55
N ALA A 162 -2.48 -20.27 9.62
CA ALA A 162 -1.58 -20.66 8.55
C ALA A 162 -0.27 -21.21 9.11
N VAL A 163 0.49 -21.86 8.26
CA VAL A 163 1.80 -22.43 8.56
C VAL A 163 2.85 -21.62 7.80
N LEU A 164 3.73 -20.95 8.53
CA LEU A 164 4.86 -20.22 7.96
C LEU A 164 6.06 -21.15 7.83
N LYS A 165 6.62 -21.24 6.62
CA LYS A 165 7.74 -22.13 6.29
C LYS A 165 8.91 -21.33 5.71
N CYS A 166 10.12 -21.65 6.14
CA CYS A 166 11.37 -21.19 5.54
C CYS A 166 12.28 -22.40 5.40
N GLY A 167 12.15 -23.12 4.29
CA GLY A 167 12.75 -24.45 4.14
C GLY A 167 12.21 -25.41 5.20
N HIS A 168 13.07 -25.86 6.12
CA HIS A 168 12.69 -26.76 7.21
C HIS A 168 12.29 -26.05 8.51
N LEU A 169 12.44 -24.73 8.58
CA LEU A 169 11.96 -23.94 9.72
C LEU A 169 10.48 -23.69 9.55
N VAL A 170 9.68 -24.17 10.51
CA VAL A 170 8.22 -24.12 10.43
C VAL A 170 7.66 -23.55 11.73
N SER A 171 6.64 -22.70 11.62
CA SER A 171 5.82 -22.27 12.76
C SER A 171 4.38 -22.15 12.33
N ASP A 172 3.49 -22.66 13.15
CA ASP A 172 2.08 -22.32 13.06
C ASP A 172 1.90 -20.86 13.48
N MET A 173 1.00 -20.16 12.79
CA MET A 173 0.74 -18.75 13.03
C MET A 173 -0.72 -18.37 12.76
N GLN A 174 -1.13 -17.27 13.37
CA GLN A 174 -2.37 -16.56 13.08
C GLN A 174 -2.05 -15.27 12.33
N MET A 175 -2.82 -14.99 11.28
CA MET A 175 -2.83 -13.67 10.63
C MET A 175 -4.00 -12.83 11.11
N PHE A 176 -3.73 -11.58 11.47
CA PHE A 176 -4.74 -10.65 11.97
C PHE A 176 -4.62 -9.24 11.33
N PRO A 177 -5.69 -8.64 10.79
CA PRO A 177 -7.01 -9.22 10.61
C PRO A 177 -6.97 -10.36 9.58
N ARG A 178 -8.05 -11.13 9.47
CA ARG A 178 -8.20 -12.14 8.41
C ARG A 178 -8.05 -11.47 7.03
N PRO A 179 -7.20 -12.00 6.13
CA PRO A 179 -7.13 -11.51 4.76
C PRO A 179 -8.43 -11.76 3.99
N GLU A 180 -8.97 -10.71 3.39
CA GLU A 180 -10.13 -10.82 2.51
C GLU A 180 -9.72 -11.39 1.15
N PRO A 181 -10.60 -12.19 0.50
CA PRO A 181 -10.37 -12.63 -0.88
C PRO A 181 -10.26 -11.42 -1.81
N VAL A 182 -9.31 -11.48 -2.73
CA VAL A 182 -9.09 -10.41 -3.73
C VAL A 182 -9.74 -10.84 -5.03
N THR A 183 -10.69 -10.06 -5.53
CA THR A 183 -11.31 -10.27 -6.83
C THR A 183 -10.43 -9.67 -7.92
N ILE A 184 -9.99 -10.49 -8.86
CA ILE A 184 -9.24 -10.03 -10.03
C ILE A 184 -10.18 -10.09 -11.22
N ASP A 185 -10.31 -8.98 -11.94
CA ASP A 185 -11.02 -8.92 -13.21
C ASP A 185 -10.20 -9.66 -14.29
N GLU A 186 -10.41 -10.96 -14.41
CA GLU A 186 -9.95 -11.73 -15.56
C GLU A 186 -11.00 -11.62 -16.69
N GLU A 187 -10.57 -11.63 -17.96
CA GLU A 187 -11.36 -11.26 -19.16
C GLU A 187 -12.68 -12.04 -19.37
N LEU A 188 -12.93 -13.14 -18.64
CA LEU A 188 -14.15 -13.95 -18.77
C LEU A 188 -15.02 -13.99 -17.51
N GLU A 189 -14.44 -14.11 -16.31
CA GLU A 189 -15.17 -14.13 -15.02
C GLU A 189 -14.25 -13.68 -13.87
N PRO A 190 -14.73 -12.84 -12.94
CA PRO A 190 -13.97 -12.47 -11.76
C PRO A 190 -13.81 -13.68 -10.83
N VAL A 191 -12.58 -14.13 -10.59
CA VAL A 191 -12.29 -15.24 -9.67
C VAL A 191 -11.73 -14.69 -8.36
N PRO A 192 -12.37 -14.94 -7.20
CA PRO A 192 -11.82 -14.55 -5.91
C PRO A 192 -10.58 -15.37 -5.60
N LYS A 193 -9.44 -14.70 -5.37
CA LYS A 193 -8.21 -15.33 -4.91
C LYS A 193 -8.08 -15.19 -3.40
N SER A 194 -7.96 -16.33 -2.72
CA SER A 194 -7.63 -16.40 -1.30
C SER A 194 -6.17 -16.77 -1.12
N ILE A 195 -5.57 -16.31 -0.03
CA ILE A 195 -4.19 -16.67 0.31
C ILE A 195 -4.11 -18.16 0.69
N ASN A 196 -2.96 -18.78 0.40
CA ASN A 196 -2.66 -20.13 0.84
C ASN A 196 -2.56 -20.22 2.37
N THR A 197 -2.84 -21.41 2.91
CA THR A 197 -2.64 -21.72 4.34
C THR A 197 -1.21 -22.17 4.64
N GLU A 198 -0.46 -22.63 3.63
CA GLU A 198 0.97 -22.87 3.73
C GLU A 198 1.71 -21.73 3.03
N LEU A 199 2.50 -20.98 3.81
CA LEU A 199 3.17 -19.78 3.35
C LEU A 199 4.67 -20.01 3.34
N ASP A 200 5.24 -20.15 2.15
CA ASP A 200 6.66 -20.38 1.95
C ASP A 200 7.42 -19.06 1.78
N ILE A 201 8.46 -18.87 2.58
CA ILE A 201 9.45 -17.82 2.40
C ILE A 201 10.39 -18.22 1.27
N LEU A 202 10.42 -17.40 0.22
CA LEU A 202 11.22 -17.64 -0.98
C LEU A 202 12.62 -17.02 -0.90
N GLY A 203 12.79 -15.96 -0.13
CA GLY A 203 14.06 -15.24 -0.02
C GLY A 203 13.95 -13.97 0.82
N PHE A 204 15.06 -13.23 0.91
CA PHE A 204 15.18 -12.03 1.72
C PHE A 204 15.69 -10.86 0.87
N ILE A 205 15.16 -9.67 1.13
CA ILE A 205 15.53 -8.42 0.44
C ILE A 205 15.75 -7.33 1.48
N LYS A 206 16.72 -6.44 1.26
CA LYS A 206 16.94 -5.29 2.16
C LYS A 206 15.76 -4.34 2.14
N ILE A 207 15.47 -3.71 3.28
CA ILE A 207 14.42 -2.68 3.37
C ILE A 207 14.72 -1.51 2.40
N ALA A 208 15.99 -1.19 2.16
CA ALA A 208 16.37 -0.16 1.20
C ALA A 208 16.00 -0.52 -0.25
N ASP A 209 16.04 -1.80 -0.61
CA ASP A 209 15.76 -2.29 -1.97
C ASP A 209 14.26 -2.51 -2.21
N ILE A 210 13.54 -3.02 -1.19
CA ILE A 210 12.07 -3.15 -1.27
C ILE A 210 11.41 -1.76 -1.29
N SER A 211 12.05 -0.77 -0.66
CA SER A 211 11.56 0.59 -0.50
C SER A 211 10.23 0.63 0.27
N SER A 212 9.23 1.36 -0.25
CA SER A 212 7.87 1.43 0.29
C SER A 212 6.87 0.94 -0.76
N PRO A 213 6.74 -0.38 -0.93
CA PRO A 213 5.90 -0.94 -1.98
C PRO A 213 4.41 -0.62 -1.72
N PRO A 214 3.60 -0.43 -2.77
CA PRO A 214 2.15 -0.46 -2.65
C PRO A 214 1.71 -1.87 -2.22
N VAL A 215 0.79 -1.95 -1.28
CA VAL A 215 0.30 -3.20 -0.70
C VAL A 215 -1.21 -3.11 -0.59
N LEU A 216 -1.89 -4.24 -0.77
CA LEU A 216 -3.35 -4.34 -0.62
C LEU A 216 -3.77 -4.14 0.84
N SER A 217 -3.10 -4.86 1.72
CA SER A 217 -3.45 -4.96 3.13
C SER A 217 -2.25 -5.36 3.97
N ARG A 218 -2.36 -5.13 5.28
CA ARG A 218 -1.34 -5.42 6.28
C ARG A 218 -1.92 -6.25 7.41
N HIS A 219 -1.19 -7.28 7.81
CA HIS A 219 -1.64 -8.27 8.78
C HIS A 219 -0.53 -8.50 9.81
N LEU A 220 -0.87 -8.49 11.09
CA LEU A 220 -0.01 -9.01 12.14
C LEU A 220 0.14 -10.52 12.00
N VAL A 221 1.34 -11.01 12.24
CA VAL A 221 1.67 -12.43 12.25
C VAL A 221 2.05 -12.83 13.67
N LEU A 222 1.24 -13.71 14.25
CA LEU A 222 1.36 -14.12 15.65
C LEU A 222 1.60 -15.63 15.73
N PRO A 223 2.62 -16.11 16.46
CA PRO A 223 2.79 -17.54 16.66
C PRO A 223 1.64 -18.10 17.48
N ILE A 224 1.15 -19.28 17.09
CA ILE A 224 0.16 -20.05 17.85
C ILE A 224 0.81 -21.33 18.38
N ALA A 225 0.47 -21.69 19.62
CA ALA A 225 0.91 -22.93 20.23
C ALA A 225 -0.16 -23.99 20.01
N PHE A 226 0.02 -24.88 19.03
CA PHE A 226 -0.83 -26.06 18.91
C PHE A 226 -0.34 -27.16 19.85
N ASN A 227 -1.20 -27.56 20.80
CA ASN A 227 -1.05 -28.84 21.46
C ASN A 227 -1.57 -29.93 20.51
N LYS A 228 -0.65 -30.67 19.89
CA LYS A 228 -0.98 -31.77 18.94
C LYS A 228 -1.74 -32.96 19.55
N GLU A 229 -2.05 -32.97 20.85
CA GLU A 229 -2.70 -34.09 21.54
C GLU A 229 -4.17 -33.84 21.93
N GLY A 230 -4.74 -32.65 21.64
CA GLY A 230 -6.07 -32.28 22.17
C GLY A 230 -7.27 -32.36 21.21
N ASP A 231 -7.07 -32.47 19.90
CA ASP A 231 -8.14 -32.19 18.91
C ASP A 231 -8.79 -33.46 18.30
N ASP A 232 -8.47 -34.64 18.82
CA ASP A 232 -9.04 -35.94 18.36
C ASP A 232 -10.05 -36.54 19.37
N LEU A 233 -10.53 -35.74 20.34
CA LEU A 233 -11.59 -36.15 21.27
C LEU A 233 -12.68 -35.09 21.28
N GLY A 234 -13.79 -35.43 20.61
CA GLY A 234 -14.93 -34.55 20.41
C GLY A 234 -15.53 -33.98 21.70
N THR A 235 -16.18 -32.83 21.53
CA THR A 235 -17.19 -32.18 22.38
C THR A 235 -17.53 -32.91 23.68
N GLY A 236 -16.96 -32.46 24.81
CA GLY A 236 -17.34 -32.98 26.12
C GLY A 236 -16.71 -32.23 27.30
N ILE A 237 -17.46 -31.24 27.81
CA ILE A 237 -17.38 -30.64 29.16
C ILE A 237 -16.21 -29.64 29.37
N PRO A 238 -16.47 -28.40 29.83
CA PRO A 238 -15.42 -27.45 30.18
C PRO A 238 -14.83 -27.82 31.54
N GLU A 239 -13.59 -28.30 31.56
CA GLU A 239 -12.79 -28.34 32.80
C GLU A 239 -12.29 -26.92 33.14
N GLU A 240 -12.28 -26.66 34.45
CA GLU A 240 -12.22 -25.36 35.10
C GLU A 240 -10.88 -24.62 34.89
N THR A 241 -10.97 -23.41 34.32
CA THR A 241 -10.27 -22.13 34.59
C THR A 241 -8.86 -22.01 35.24
N GLU A 242 -8.02 -23.05 35.38
CA GLU A 242 -6.65 -22.90 35.94
C GLU A 242 -5.49 -23.00 34.91
N ASP A 243 -5.74 -23.36 33.65
CA ASP A 243 -4.68 -23.79 32.73
C ASP A 243 -4.19 -22.81 31.63
N GLU A 244 -4.80 -21.64 31.42
CA GLU A 244 -4.31 -20.72 30.36
C GLU A 244 -2.95 -20.06 30.72
N ASN A 245 -2.74 -19.78 32.00
CA ASN A 245 -1.52 -19.12 32.48
C ASN A 245 -0.34 -20.10 32.53
N SER A 246 -0.61 -21.41 32.72
CA SER A 246 0.39 -22.47 32.64
C SER A 246 0.74 -22.77 31.17
N ALA A 247 -0.26 -22.89 30.28
CA ALA A 247 -0.07 -23.16 28.85
C ALA A 247 0.71 -22.04 28.13
N SER A 248 0.38 -20.78 28.38
CA SER A 248 1.09 -19.62 27.81
C SER A 248 2.54 -19.51 28.31
N GLN A 249 2.82 -19.88 29.56
CA GLN A 249 4.17 -19.94 30.10
C GLN A 249 5.00 -21.10 29.52
N ILE A 250 4.37 -22.24 29.23
CA ILE A 250 5.02 -23.39 28.58
C ILE A 250 5.34 -23.03 27.12
N ALA A 251 4.35 -22.50 26.39
CA ALA A 251 4.54 -22.02 25.01
C ALA A 251 5.59 -20.91 24.91
N GLY A 252 5.63 -19.98 25.86
CA GLY A 252 6.61 -18.90 25.91
C GLY A 252 8.06 -19.35 26.15
N LYS A 253 8.28 -20.60 26.60
CA LYS A 253 9.61 -21.20 26.76
C LYS A 253 10.03 -22.01 25.53
N MET A 254 9.10 -22.35 24.64
CA MET A 254 9.41 -23.08 23.42
C MET A 254 9.98 -22.12 22.36
N PRO A 255 11.09 -22.47 21.68
CA PRO A 255 11.61 -21.68 20.58
C PRO A 255 10.58 -21.56 19.46
N SER A 256 10.23 -20.33 19.08
CA SER A 256 9.33 -20.05 17.96
C SER A 256 10.10 -19.46 16.78
N PHE A 257 9.90 -20.02 15.58
CA PHE A 257 10.48 -19.50 14.36
C PHE A 257 9.98 -18.07 14.06
N CYS A 258 8.73 -17.73 14.37
CA CYS A 258 8.22 -16.36 14.20
C CYS A 258 9.02 -15.33 15.03
N VAL A 259 9.40 -15.69 16.26
CA VAL A 259 10.19 -14.82 17.15
C VAL A 259 11.61 -14.65 16.61
N LEU A 260 12.24 -15.75 16.18
CA LEU A 260 13.55 -15.72 15.53
C LEU A 260 13.53 -14.84 14.27
N LEU A 261 12.60 -15.11 13.36
CA LEU A 261 12.46 -14.40 12.09
C LEU A 261 12.26 -12.90 12.32
N HIS A 262 11.32 -12.51 13.20
CA HIS A 262 11.11 -11.10 13.54
C HIS A 262 12.37 -10.41 14.07
N GLY A 263 13.08 -11.06 14.99
CA GLY A 263 14.33 -10.54 15.56
C GLY A 263 15.39 -10.31 14.48
N SER A 264 15.59 -11.31 13.62
CA SER A 264 16.55 -11.24 12.51
C SER A 264 16.17 -10.16 11.49
N LEU A 265 14.92 -10.10 11.03
CA LEU A 265 14.48 -9.09 10.06
C LEU A 265 14.66 -7.66 10.59
N LYS A 266 14.40 -7.46 11.89
CA LYS A 266 14.58 -6.15 12.53
C LYS A 266 16.05 -5.74 12.62
N VAL A 267 16.91 -6.64 13.08
CA VAL A 267 18.34 -6.36 13.29
C VAL A 267 19.05 -6.14 11.96
N GLU A 268 18.76 -6.99 10.97
CA GLU A 268 19.39 -6.93 9.65
C GLU A 268 18.78 -5.88 8.72
N GLY A 269 17.64 -5.28 9.09
CA GLY A 269 16.94 -4.31 8.24
C GLY A 269 16.50 -4.94 6.91
N MET A 270 15.93 -6.15 6.98
CA MET A 270 15.48 -6.93 5.83
C MET A 270 13.99 -7.24 5.90
N VAL A 271 13.45 -7.66 4.76
CA VAL A 271 12.11 -8.23 4.60
C VAL A 271 12.24 -9.64 4.00
N ALA A 272 11.31 -10.53 4.32
CA ALA A 272 11.24 -11.86 3.73
C ALA A 272 10.12 -11.90 2.69
N ILE A 273 10.40 -12.35 1.46
CA ILE A 273 9.41 -12.52 0.41
C ILE A 273 8.66 -13.83 0.62
N VAL A 274 7.33 -13.77 0.59
CA VAL A 274 6.45 -14.90 0.88
C VAL A 274 5.58 -15.20 -0.33
N GLN A 275 5.41 -16.48 -0.65
CA GLN A 275 4.45 -16.93 -1.64
C GLN A 275 3.05 -17.04 -1.00
N LEU A 276 2.10 -16.26 -1.53
CA LEU A 276 0.71 -16.27 -1.07
C LEU A 276 -0.17 -17.20 -1.94
N GLY A 277 0.24 -17.42 -3.19
CA GLY A 277 -0.46 -18.26 -4.15
C GLY A 277 0.26 -18.30 -5.50
N PRO A 278 -0.37 -18.87 -6.55
CA PRO A 278 0.15 -18.83 -7.91
C PRO A 278 0.25 -17.38 -8.42
N ASP A 279 1.45 -16.95 -8.79
CA ASP A 279 1.77 -15.57 -9.18
C ASP A 279 1.25 -14.52 -8.18
N TRP A 280 1.27 -14.84 -6.88
CA TRP A 280 0.88 -13.90 -5.83
C TRP A 280 1.83 -13.98 -4.65
N TYR A 281 2.32 -12.81 -4.24
CA TYR A 281 3.43 -12.68 -3.32
C TYR A 281 3.16 -11.58 -2.29
N GLY A 282 3.85 -11.67 -1.16
CA GLY A 282 3.84 -10.66 -0.11
C GLY A 282 5.21 -10.51 0.52
N MET A 283 5.27 -9.71 1.58
CA MET A 283 6.48 -9.54 2.37
C MET A 283 6.19 -9.61 3.87
N LEU A 284 7.08 -10.28 4.59
CA LEU A 284 7.18 -10.25 6.05
C LEU A 284 8.24 -9.26 6.48
N TYR A 285 7.93 -8.44 7.48
CA TYR A 285 8.84 -7.44 7.99
C TYR A 285 8.54 -7.14 9.46
N SER A 286 9.55 -6.60 10.15
CA SER A 286 9.37 -6.08 11.50
C SER A 286 8.79 -4.67 11.42
N GLN A 287 7.61 -4.46 12.01
CA GLN A 287 7.05 -3.13 12.19
C GLN A 287 7.20 -2.70 13.65
N ALA A 288 7.77 -1.52 13.89
CA ALA A 288 7.74 -0.88 15.19
C ALA A 288 6.42 -0.10 15.35
N ASP A 289 5.62 -0.52 16.32
CA ASP A 289 4.39 0.17 16.75
C ASP A 289 4.76 1.32 17.70
N SER A 290 5.79 1.11 18.51
CA SER A 290 6.38 2.14 19.38
C SER A 290 7.89 1.93 19.53
N LYS A 291 8.56 2.84 20.26
CA LYS A 291 9.98 2.68 20.61
C LYS A 291 10.30 1.36 21.35
N LYS A 292 9.29 0.72 21.98
CA LYS A 292 9.46 -0.48 22.81
C LYS A 292 8.81 -1.74 22.24
N LYS A 293 7.81 -1.62 21.36
CA LYS A 293 7.06 -2.75 20.82
C LYS A 293 7.22 -2.84 19.31
N SER A 294 7.72 -3.97 18.84
CA SER A 294 7.71 -4.34 17.42
C SER A 294 7.14 -5.74 17.27
N ASN A 295 6.41 -5.96 16.18
CA ASN A 295 5.81 -7.24 15.85
C ASN A 295 6.16 -7.63 14.42
N LEU A 296 6.06 -8.93 14.14
CA LEU A 296 6.08 -9.44 12.78
C LEU A 296 4.79 -9.04 12.07
N MET A 297 4.92 -8.45 10.88
CA MET A 297 3.81 -8.09 10.03
C MET A 297 4.02 -8.67 8.63
N MET A 298 2.93 -9.00 7.96
CA MET A 298 2.86 -9.38 6.57
C MET A 298 2.11 -8.31 5.79
N SER A 299 2.63 -7.93 4.63
CA SER A 299 1.90 -7.14 3.63
C SER A 299 1.69 -7.96 2.38
N LEU A 300 0.51 -7.83 1.77
CA LEU A 300 0.17 -8.54 0.54
C LEU A 300 0.38 -7.59 -0.64
N PHE A 301 1.09 -8.03 -1.68
CA PHE A 301 1.20 -7.26 -2.92
C PHE A 301 -0.02 -7.48 -3.80
N GLU A 302 -0.14 -6.64 -4.83
CA GLU A 302 -1.06 -6.88 -5.93
C GLU A 302 -0.79 -8.26 -6.54
N PRO A 303 -1.81 -9.08 -6.85
CA PRO A 303 -1.62 -10.34 -7.54
C PRO A 303 -1.05 -10.09 -8.95
N GLY A 304 -0.07 -10.90 -9.33
CA GLY A 304 0.59 -10.81 -10.62
C GLY A 304 2.08 -11.12 -10.56
N PRO A 305 2.72 -11.32 -11.73
CA PRO A 305 4.11 -11.75 -11.79
C PRO A 305 5.12 -10.62 -11.50
N GLU A 306 4.74 -9.36 -11.67
CA GLU A 306 5.60 -8.18 -11.53
C GLU A 306 4.88 -7.07 -10.74
N PRO A 307 4.56 -7.29 -9.45
CA PRO A 307 3.87 -6.29 -8.64
C PRO A 307 4.73 -5.05 -8.39
N LEU A 308 6.06 -5.21 -8.37
CA LEU A 308 7.04 -4.16 -8.06
C LEU A 308 8.02 -4.00 -9.23
N PRO A 309 7.87 -2.97 -10.10
CA PRO A 309 8.71 -2.81 -11.29
C PRO A 309 10.21 -2.68 -11.02
N TRP A 310 10.59 -2.18 -9.84
CA TRP A 310 12.00 -2.05 -9.44
C TRP A 310 12.63 -3.36 -8.95
N LEU A 311 11.85 -4.40 -8.68
CA LEU A 311 12.33 -5.76 -8.45
C LEU A 311 12.20 -6.64 -9.69
N GLY A 312 11.30 -6.27 -10.62
CA GLY A 312 11.01 -7.07 -11.80
C GLY A 312 10.12 -8.26 -11.46
N ARG A 313 10.20 -9.30 -12.28
CA ARG A 313 9.39 -10.52 -12.08
C ARG A 313 9.89 -11.29 -10.86
N ILE A 314 9.00 -11.53 -9.89
CA ILE A 314 9.40 -12.21 -8.64
C ILE A 314 9.88 -13.64 -8.92
N SER A 315 9.29 -14.32 -9.90
CA SER A 315 9.73 -15.65 -10.34
C SER A 315 11.14 -15.71 -10.96
N GLN A 316 11.74 -14.56 -11.29
CA GLN A 316 13.11 -14.46 -11.80
C GLN A 316 14.12 -14.04 -10.72
N LEU A 317 13.66 -13.79 -9.49
CA LEU A 317 14.56 -13.55 -8.36
C LEU A 317 15.19 -14.87 -7.93
N GLY A 318 16.50 -14.98 -8.11
CA GLY A 318 17.29 -16.16 -7.78
C GLY A 318 18.21 -15.94 -6.58
N PRO A 319 18.77 -17.02 -6.02
CA PRO A 319 19.76 -16.92 -4.96
C PRO A 319 21.06 -16.30 -5.48
N ILE A 320 21.74 -15.54 -4.63
CA ILE A 320 23.04 -14.94 -4.96
C ILE A 320 24.13 -15.96 -5.32
N LEU A 321 23.95 -17.22 -4.90
CA LEU A 321 24.87 -18.33 -5.19
C LEU A 321 24.90 -18.73 -6.66
N ASP A 322 23.81 -18.48 -7.39
CA ASP A 322 23.72 -18.79 -8.82
C ASP A 322 24.27 -17.65 -9.69
N ALA A 323 24.57 -16.49 -9.09
CA ALA A 323 25.17 -15.35 -9.78
C ALA A 323 26.69 -15.56 -9.94
N ALA A 324 27.25 -15.08 -11.05
CA ALA A 324 28.69 -15.15 -11.30
C ALA A 324 29.51 -14.35 -10.27
N GLU A 325 28.95 -13.25 -9.78
CA GLU A 325 29.52 -12.39 -8.75
C GLU A 325 28.40 -11.98 -7.78
N ASN A 326 28.74 -11.73 -6.50
CA ASN A 326 27.75 -11.26 -5.53
C ASN A 326 27.25 -9.86 -5.94
N PRO A 327 25.96 -9.69 -6.29
CA PRO A 327 25.43 -8.42 -6.76
C PRO A 327 25.43 -7.33 -5.68
N TYR A 328 25.51 -7.72 -4.40
CA TYR A 328 25.64 -6.79 -3.28
C TYR A 328 27.10 -6.35 -3.02
N GLY A 329 28.07 -6.94 -3.71
CA GLY A 329 29.49 -6.76 -3.46
C GLY A 329 29.98 -7.51 -2.22
N GLU A 330 31.30 -7.70 -2.11
CA GLU A 330 31.92 -8.43 -0.97
C GLU A 330 31.70 -7.70 0.36
N ASP A 331 31.75 -6.36 0.34
CA ASP A 331 31.54 -5.50 1.51
C ASP A 331 30.08 -5.01 1.65
N ASP A 332 29.14 -5.59 0.91
CA ASP A 332 27.72 -5.22 0.96
C ASP A 332 27.42 -3.75 0.58
N SER A 333 28.30 -3.17 -0.24
CA SER A 333 28.29 -1.75 -0.64
C SER A 333 27.52 -1.44 -1.93
N LYS A 334 27.03 -2.47 -2.63
CA LYS A 334 26.26 -2.36 -3.87
C LYS A 334 24.88 -3.00 -3.69
N SER A 335 24.02 -2.81 -4.69
CA SER A 335 22.75 -3.50 -4.79
C SER A 335 22.41 -3.74 -6.26
N PRO A 336 21.81 -4.89 -6.62
CA PRO A 336 21.23 -5.10 -7.95
C PRO A 336 19.96 -4.25 -8.17
N PHE A 337 19.41 -3.66 -7.11
CA PHE A 337 18.20 -2.86 -7.14
C PHE A 337 18.50 -1.36 -6.97
N PRO A 338 17.62 -0.48 -7.46
CA PRO A 338 16.40 -0.75 -8.22
C PRO A 338 16.67 -1.09 -9.69
N LEU A 339 15.86 -1.98 -10.27
CA LEU A 339 15.83 -2.19 -11.71
C LEU A 339 15.36 -0.92 -12.41
N GLN A 340 16.15 -0.45 -13.38
CA GLN A 340 15.80 0.74 -14.14
C GLN A 340 14.81 0.38 -15.26
N PRO A 341 13.79 1.22 -15.50
CA PRO A 341 12.89 1.01 -16.61
C PRO A 341 13.66 1.10 -17.94
N ARG A 342 13.27 0.27 -18.93
CA ARG A 342 13.89 0.25 -20.27
C ARG A 342 13.90 1.64 -20.93
N THR A 343 12.88 2.44 -20.67
CA THR A 343 12.74 3.82 -21.15
C THR A 343 12.75 4.81 -20.00
N LYS A 344 13.64 5.80 -20.08
CA LYS A 344 13.69 6.90 -19.11
C LYS A 344 12.41 7.72 -19.18
N ARG A 345 11.95 8.19 -18.03
CA ARG A 345 10.80 9.10 -17.93
C ARG A 345 11.22 10.52 -18.32
N SER A 346 10.25 11.36 -18.65
CA SER A 346 10.46 12.74 -19.12
C SER A 346 11.27 13.61 -18.15
N TYR A 347 11.14 13.40 -16.84
CA TYR A 347 11.91 14.12 -15.82
C TYR A 347 13.33 13.56 -15.58
N ALA A 348 13.59 12.33 -16.02
CA ALA A 348 14.90 11.67 -15.92
C ALA A 348 15.68 11.72 -17.25
N GLN A 349 15.16 12.45 -18.22
CA GLN A 349 15.75 12.67 -19.53
C GLN A 349 15.62 14.14 -19.92
N ASN A 350 16.50 14.61 -20.79
CA ASN A 350 16.36 15.95 -21.34
C ASN A 350 15.18 15.98 -22.33
N VAL A 351 14.12 16.68 -21.96
CA VAL A 351 12.96 16.98 -22.83
C VAL A 351 12.87 18.48 -23.06
N THR A 352 12.36 18.86 -24.22
CA THR A 352 12.18 20.28 -24.59
C THR A 352 10.70 20.63 -24.58
N VAL A 353 10.32 21.65 -23.79
CA VAL A 353 8.93 22.09 -23.64
C VAL A 353 8.86 23.61 -23.77
N TRP A 354 8.29 24.11 -24.87
CA TRP A 354 8.18 25.56 -25.17
C TRP A 354 6.74 26.07 -25.21
N ILE A 355 5.81 25.36 -24.57
CA ILE A 355 4.41 25.80 -24.43
C ILE A 355 4.33 27.12 -23.64
N LYS A 356 5.16 27.27 -22.61
CA LYS A 356 5.27 28.49 -21.80
C LYS A 356 6.48 29.33 -22.23
N PRO A 357 6.37 30.66 -22.32
CA PRO A 357 7.49 31.54 -22.72
C PRO A 357 8.75 31.37 -21.85
N SER A 358 8.58 31.11 -20.56
CA SER A 358 9.68 30.91 -19.61
C SER A 358 10.57 29.71 -19.94
N GLY A 359 9.99 28.62 -20.47
CA GLY A 359 10.75 27.43 -20.88
C GLY A 359 11.69 27.75 -22.04
N LEU A 360 11.16 28.43 -23.06
CA LEU A 360 11.96 28.87 -24.20
C LEU A 360 13.07 29.85 -23.79
N GLN A 361 12.72 30.84 -22.97
CA GLN A 361 13.69 31.82 -22.47
C GLN A 361 14.82 31.15 -21.67
N THR A 362 14.51 30.15 -20.85
CA THR A 362 15.50 29.41 -20.06
C THR A 362 16.51 28.69 -20.95
N ASP A 363 16.04 28.04 -22.01
CA ASP A 363 16.90 27.32 -22.96
C ASP A 363 17.82 28.26 -23.73
N VAL A 364 17.28 29.37 -24.24
CA VAL A 364 18.07 30.40 -24.94
C VAL A 364 19.09 31.03 -23.98
N GLN A 365 18.68 31.38 -22.76
CA GLN A 365 19.60 31.93 -21.75
C GLN A 365 20.72 30.96 -21.39
N LYS A 366 20.45 29.66 -21.32
CA LYS A 366 21.47 28.64 -21.06
C LYS A 366 22.52 28.58 -22.18
N ILE A 367 22.09 28.70 -23.44
CA ILE A 367 22.98 28.81 -24.59
C ILE A 367 23.85 30.08 -24.49
N LEU A 368 23.24 31.25 -24.25
CA LEU A 368 23.97 32.53 -24.16
C LEU A 368 24.97 32.56 -22.98
N ARG A 369 24.63 31.96 -21.84
CA ARG A 369 25.58 31.83 -20.71
C ARG A 369 26.80 31.01 -21.07
N ASN A 370 26.65 29.96 -21.87
CA ASN A 370 27.76 29.14 -22.35
C ASN A 370 28.54 29.84 -23.47
N ALA A 371 27.85 30.59 -24.34
CA ALA A 371 28.45 31.40 -25.41
C ALA A 371 29.49 32.40 -24.89
N ARG A 372 29.19 33.08 -23.78
CA ARG A 372 30.10 34.06 -23.13
C ARG A 372 31.32 33.43 -22.45
N LYS A 373 31.36 32.10 -22.34
CA LYS A 373 32.45 31.32 -21.69
C LYS A 373 33.21 30.46 -22.68
N LEU A 374 33.20 30.83 -23.96
CA LEU A 374 34.02 30.16 -24.97
C LEU A 374 35.48 30.63 -24.87
N PRO A 375 36.46 29.75 -25.08
CA PRO A 375 36.36 28.35 -25.51
C PRO A 375 36.14 27.31 -24.40
N GLU A 376 36.14 27.71 -23.12
CA GLU A 376 36.07 26.77 -21.97
C GLU A 376 34.81 25.88 -21.97
N LYS A 377 33.68 26.40 -22.46
CA LYS A 377 32.38 25.70 -22.48
C LYS A 377 31.93 25.26 -23.88
N THR A 378 32.85 25.10 -24.83
CA THR A 378 32.56 24.74 -26.23
C THR A 378 31.68 23.49 -26.36
N GLN A 379 32.03 22.38 -25.70
CA GLN A 379 31.25 21.13 -25.81
C GLN A 379 29.81 21.30 -25.30
N THR A 380 29.63 21.97 -24.16
CA THR A 380 28.31 22.24 -23.59
C THR A 380 27.50 23.24 -24.40
N PHE A 381 28.15 24.25 -24.99
CA PHE A 381 27.50 25.23 -25.88
C PHE A 381 26.91 24.53 -27.10
N TYR A 382 27.72 23.77 -27.85
CA TYR A 382 27.24 23.06 -29.04
C TYR A 382 26.22 21.96 -28.73
N LYS A 383 26.29 21.30 -27.57
CA LYS A 383 25.28 20.33 -27.13
C LYS A 383 23.91 21.00 -26.92
N GLU A 384 23.86 22.13 -26.24
CA GLU A 384 22.60 22.87 -26.00
C GLU A 384 22.09 23.54 -27.28
N LEU A 385 22.98 24.05 -28.13
CA LEU A 385 22.63 24.61 -29.43
C LEU A 385 21.97 23.56 -30.35
N ASN A 386 22.57 22.38 -30.46
CA ASN A 386 22.00 21.28 -31.26
C ASN A 386 20.69 20.76 -30.66
N ARG A 387 20.54 20.78 -29.33
CA ARG A 387 19.28 20.43 -28.67
C ARG A 387 18.16 21.39 -29.07
N LEU A 388 18.41 22.69 -29.00
CA LEU A 388 17.45 23.72 -29.46
C LEU A 388 17.18 23.56 -30.96
N ARG A 389 18.21 23.34 -31.77
CA ARG A 389 18.06 23.12 -33.22
C ARG A 389 17.13 21.96 -33.53
N LYS A 390 17.40 20.78 -32.96
CA LYS A 390 16.59 19.57 -33.16
C LYS A 390 15.14 19.78 -32.70
N ALA A 391 14.92 20.41 -31.55
CA ALA A 391 13.58 20.71 -31.06
C ALA A 391 12.82 21.69 -31.96
N ALA A 392 13.48 22.77 -32.42
CA ALA A 392 12.86 23.73 -33.33
C ALA A 392 12.49 23.13 -34.68
N LEU A 393 13.35 22.25 -35.22
CA LEU A 393 13.05 21.51 -36.45
C LEU A 393 11.87 20.54 -36.27
N ALA A 394 11.84 19.81 -35.15
CA ALA A 394 10.75 18.88 -34.84
C ALA A 394 9.40 19.59 -34.65
N PHE A 395 9.40 20.78 -34.03
CA PHE A 395 8.20 21.59 -33.84
C PHE A 395 7.83 22.44 -35.07
N GLY A 396 8.68 22.51 -36.09
CA GLY A 396 8.50 23.41 -37.23
C GLY A 396 8.68 24.90 -36.88
N PHE A 397 9.31 25.22 -35.75
CA PHE A 397 9.49 26.59 -35.27
C PHE A 397 10.79 27.22 -35.83
N LEU A 398 10.86 27.37 -37.14
CA LEU A 398 12.09 27.80 -37.83
C LEU A 398 12.49 29.26 -37.54
N ASP A 399 11.53 30.14 -37.24
CA ASP A 399 11.83 31.53 -36.91
C ASP A 399 12.60 31.67 -35.59
N LEU A 400 12.48 30.70 -34.68
CA LEU A 400 13.30 30.65 -33.49
C LEU A 400 14.79 30.48 -33.83
N LEU A 401 15.11 29.67 -34.85
CA LEU A 401 16.49 29.46 -35.28
C LEU A 401 17.11 30.74 -35.82
N LYS A 402 16.35 31.52 -36.59
CA LYS A 402 16.78 32.85 -37.05
C LYS A 402 17.02 33.79 -35.88
N GLY A 403 16.05 33.87 -34.96
CA GLY A 403 16.15 34.73 -33.77
C GLY A 403 17.34 34.38 -32.88
N VAL A 404 17.59 33.10 -32.61
CA VAL A 404 18.76 32.67 -31.82
C VAL A 404 20.07 32.95 -32.56
N ALA A 405 20.11 32.78 -33.89
CA ALA A 405 21.31 33.10 -34.66
C ALA A 405 21.65 34.60 -34.59
N ASP A 406 20.67 35.48 -34.74
CA ASP A 406 20.88 36.93 -34.61
C ASP A 406 21.31 37.33 -33.19
N MET A 407 20.84 36.60 -32.16
CA MET A 407 21.34 36.78 -30.79
C MET A 407 22.81 36.36 -30.65
N LEU A 408 23.24 35.27 -31.29
CA LEU A 408 24.64 34.83 -31.28
C LEU A 408 25.56 35.81 -32.02
N ASP A 409 25.13 36.33 -33.17
CA ASP A 409 25.86 37.39 -33.89
C ASP A 409 26.02 38.62 -33.02
N ARG A 410 24.94 39.03 -32.32
CA ARG A 410 24.98 40.15 -31.37
C ARG A 410 25.96 39.89 -30.22
N GLU A 411 25.94 38.71 -29.61
CA GLU A 411 26.90 38.37 -28.55
C GLU A 411 28.34 38.36 -29.07
N CYS A 412 28.58 37.92 -30.32
CA CYS A 412 29.90 37.97 -30.93
C CYS A 412 30.44 39.42 -31.04
N THR A 413 29.57 40.38 -31.38
CA THR A 413 29.95 41.81 -31.42
C THR A 413 30.15 42.45 -30.05
N LEU A 414 29.58 41.86 -29.00
CA LEU A 414 29.63 42.35 -27.62
C LEU A 414 30.70 41.66 -26.76
N LEU A 415 31.55 40.82 -27.37
CA LEU A 415 32.66 40.18 -26.67
C LEU A 415 33.62 41.24 -26.10
N PRO A 416 34.03 41.13 -24.81
CA PRO A 416 35.06 42.00 -24.25
C PRO A 416 36.39 41.88 -25.00
N GLU A 417 37.21 42.93 -24.97
CA GLU A 417 38.57 42.89 -25.54
C GLU A 417 39.49 41.83 -24.88
N THR A 418 39.12 41.38 -23.68
CA THR A 418 39.80 40.30 -22.94
C THR A 418 39.33 38.89 -23.32
N ALA A 419 38.35 38.76 -24.22
CA ALA A 419 37.83 37.46 -24.65
C ALA A 419 38.83 36.71 -25.53
N HIS A 420 38.85 35.39 -25.42
CA HIS A 420 39.72 34.55 -26.23
C HIS A 420 39.30 34.60 -27.71
N PRO A 421 40.25 34.67 -28.68
CA PRO A 421 39.96 34.84 -30.10
C PRO A 421 39.05 33.75 -30.67
N ASP A 422 39.20 32.50 -30.22
CA ASP A 422 38.32 31.38 -30.63
C ASP A 422 36.82 31.64 -30.36
N ALA A 423 36.47 32.41 -29.32
CA ALA A 423 35.07 32.69 -29.01
C ALA A 423 34.33 33.35 -30.18
N ALA A 424 34.96 34.30 -30.87
CA ALA A 424 34.37 34.99 -32.00
C ALA A 424 34.15 34.06 -33.21
N PHE A 425 35.14 33.18 -33.48
CA PHE A 425 35.04 32.19 -34.56
C PHE A 425 33.92 31.18 -34.31
N GLN A 426 33.82 30.65 -33.09
CA GLN A 426 32.79 29.68 -32.74
C GLN A 426 31.38 30.29 -32.75
N LEU A 427 31.20 31.53 -32.27
CA LEU A 427 29.89 32.19 -32.28
C LEU A 427 29.41 32.52 -33.69
N SER A 428 30.30 33.08 -34.53
CA SER A 428 29.97 33.40 -35.92
C SER A 428 29.61 32.15 -36.72
N HIS A 429 30.39 31.07 -36.53
CA HIS A 429 30.10 29.77 -37.15
C HIS A 429 28.76 29.21 -36.70
N ALA A 430 28.52 29.15 -35.38
CA ALA A 430 27.26 28.66 -34.83
C ALA A 430 26.04 29.45 -35.36
N ALA A 431 26.14 30.78 -35.45
CA ALA A 431 25.07 31.63 -35.98
C ALA A 431 24.82 31.37 -37.48
N GLN A 432 25.87 31.27 -38.30
CA GLN A 432 25.75 30.98 -39.72
C GLN A 432 25.10 29.61 -39.96
N GLN A 433 25.54 28.58 -39.24
CA GLN A 433 25.01 27.23 -39.35
C GLN A 433 23.53 27.15 -38.92
N LEU A 434 23.14 27.92 -37.89
CA LEU A 434 21.76 27.99 -37.44
C LEU A 434 20.85 28.73 -38.45
N LYS A 435 21.37 29.77 -39.12
CA LYS A 435 20.69 30.44 -40.23
C LYS A 435 20.47 29.48 -41.40
N LEU A 436 21.48 28.70 -41.77
CA LEU A 436 21.35 27.68 -42.82
C LEU A 436 20.29 26.62 -42.45
N ALA A 437 20.27 26.14 -41.20
CA ALA A 437 19.26 25.21 -40.70
C ALA A 437 17.82 25.79 -40.74
N SER A 438 17.67 27.11 -40.56
CA SER A 438 16.36 27.78 -40.57
C SER A 438 15.70 27.86 -41.95
N THR A 439 16.45 27.61 -43.03
CA THR A 439 15.94 27.70 -44.42
C THR A 439 15.11 26.50 -44.86
N GLY A 440 15.11 25.40 -44.11
CA GLY A 440 14.28 24.20 -44.34
C GLY A 440 14.72 23.29 -45.50
N ASN A 441 15.45 23.82 -46.49
CA ASN A 441 15.81 23.10 -47.73
C ASN A 441 17.27 22.63 -47.80
N SER A 442 18.05 22.84 -46.74
CA SER A 442 19.50 22.58 -46.70
C SER A 442 19.82 21.26 -45.98
N GLU A 443 20.94 20.62 -46.29
CA GLU A 443 21.47 19.47 -45.52
C GLU A 443 21.60 19.80 -44.01
N TYR A 444 21.83 21.08 -43.69
CA TYR A 444 21.89 21.62 -42.34
C TYR A 444 20.52 21.64 -41.61
N ALA A 445 19.41 21.48 -42.32
CA ALA A 445 18.05 21.34 -41.76
C ALA A 445 17.69 19.88 -41.43
N ALA A 446 18.55 18.90 -41.76
CA ALA A 446 18.33 17.52 -41.38
C ALA A 446 18.38 17.32 -39.86
N TYR A 447 17.47 16.52 -39.30
CA TYR A 447 17.39 16.29 -37.86
C TYR A 447 18.66 15.62 -37.29
N GLU A 448 19.29 14.72 -38.07
CA GLU A 448 20.50 14.01 -37.65
C GLU A 448 21.79 14.84 -37.77
N HIS A 449 21.80 15.88 -38.60
CA HIS A 449 22.99 16.70 -38.82
C HIS A 449 23.28 17.60 -37.61
N ASN A 450 24.38 17.38 -36.88
CA ASN A 450 24.76 18.24 -35.76
C ASN A 450 25.74 19.33 -36.20
N ILE A 451 25.57 20.54 -35.67
CA ILE A 451 26.54 21.63 -35.78
C ILE A 451 27.77 21.26 -34.93
N THR A 452 28.92 21.10 -35.57
CA THR A 452 30.20 20.81 -34.91
C THR A 452 31.02 22.10 -34.74
N PRO A 453 31.83 22.20 -33.66
CA PRO A 453 32.76 23.32 -33.49
C PRO A 453 33.78 23.39 -34.62
N LEU A 454 34.24 24.61 -34.93
CA LEU A 454 35.39 24.80 -35.82
C LEU A 454 36.65 24.27 -35.12
N GLN A 455 37.50 23.58 -35.87
CA GLN A 455 38.85 23.27 -35.41
C GLN A 455 39.70 24.51 -35.63
N THR A 456 40.16 25.12 -34.53
CA THR A 456 41.01 26.31 -34.58
C THR A 456 42.37 26.01 -33.98
N ASP A 457 43.43 26.50 -34.62
CA ASP A 457 44.83 26.24 -34.22
C ASP A 457 45.31 27.10 -33.03
N PHE A 458 44.38 27.66 -32.24
CA PHE A 458 44.71 28.51 -31.08
C PHE A 458 45.26 27.72 -29.88
N SER A 459 45.09 26.40 -29.85
CA SER A 459 45.79 25.52 -28.90
C SER A 459 47.20 25.23 -29.41
N GLY A 460 48.15 26.11 -29.07
CA GLY A 460 49.60 26.04 -29.32
C GLY A 460 50.13 24.93 -30.22
N SER A 461 50.54 25.30 -31.44
CA SER A 461 51.51 24.54 -32.24
C SER A 461 52.90 24.58 -31.58
N SER A 462 53.10 23.73 -30.57
CA SER A 462 54.42 23.41 -30.02
C SER A 462 54.79 21.98 -30.37
N ALA A 463 54.82 21.68 -31.67
CA ALA A 463 55.60 20.61 -32.28
C ALA A 463 55.76 20.98 -33.76
N ASP A 464 56.99 20.92 -34.25
CA ASP A 464 57.38 21.08 -35.64
C ASP A 464 57.38 22.52 -36.22
N ARG A 465 58.39 23.29 -35.81
CA ARG A 465 59.17 24.10 -36.75
C ARG A 465 60.64 23.79 -36.56
N ILE A 466 61.25 23.38 -37.67
CA ILE A 466 62.61 22.87 -37.91
C ILE A 466 63.71 23.75 -37.30
#